data_AF-D8Q1J0-F1
#
_entry.id   AF-D8Q1J0-F1
#
_cell.length_a   1.000
_cell.length_b   1.000
_cell.length_c   1.000
_cell.angle_alpha   90.00
_cell.angle_beta   90.00
_cell.angle_gamma   90.00
#
_symmetry.space_group_name_H-M   'P 1'
#
loop_
_entity.id
_entity.type
_entity.pdbx_description
1 polymer ?
#
loop_
_entity_poly.entity_id
_entity_poly.type
_entity_poly.pdbx_seq_one_letter_code
_entity_poly.pdbx_strand_id
1 'polypeptide(L)'
;MYLFGGRRGPFSFVQTAHRRAGSTSRYRSINEFIPHAHWLMSDPTMNTANCICKYCQRTPQRLITQTMTQANVLPARGSGGMYAGKPKVARLRNMPQKPAAATRLHVSVQRPLKPLRPSSGVDRTPMNQDRNHDLRVLHASAHRRRFKRWFRDGEIIAGEHSYFWTPTDEWEFRYHAPAHRSGSGSRDKSKERGASAPGSLQAALNAAAANNERVERETSRAPSQDAAGVEPDMPADELDEVRTRILGDERPGKAHTQVRYQGLWWGPERIWVDDLVRLKVPRQALAPHGAPHIYAPAPPSAHVVEIARARNVPLPPEQMGAIARSVFMRLSALVVVEYERGGKRTKECRAVGELYELADEGYEEPEPALRAQEKVPESGSQQPPQAATSQAGPSQAGPSQANPPNADPPSNATAKPAPGDVLSGPLWNDRFPLPPPPAAYRWRRITHPGFEAVVSLPVLSGRYYPGILQHPLLRDEMERVMSEMDAASPLLELEGLTSAFSCALEPFKFKQVREQQLVAADQVAREVLASYGEEEEEEEEGNAMEVDEVGDVEMGDAGP
;
A
#
# COMPACT_ATOMS: atom_id res chain seq x y z
N MET A 1 27.47 -21.19 -13.92
CA MET A 1 27.48 -20.22 -15.04
C MET A 1 26.78 -18.98 -14.56
N TYR A 2 27.43 -17.83 -14.62
CA TYR A 2 26.91 -16.58 -14.04
C TYR A 2 26.47 -15.62 -15.15
N LEU A 3 25.28 -15.05 -14.99
CA LEU A 3 24.71 -14.01 -15.85
C LEU A 3 25.14 -12.66 -15.30
N PHE A 4 25.78 -11.83 -16.12
CA PHE A 4 26.16 -10.47 -15.76
C PHE A 4 25.41 -9.47 -16.65
N GLY A 5 24.72 -8.50 -16.06
CA GLY A 5 24.10 -7.39 -16.79
C GLY A 5 25.15 -6.34 -17.16
N GLY A 6 25.30 -6.01 -18.45
CA GLY A 6 26.21 -4.96 -18.90
C GLY A 6 25.50 -3.60 -19.02
N ARG A 7 26.20 -2.50 -18.68
CA ARG A 7 25.68 -1.11 -18.59
C ARG A 7 24.97 -0.55 -19.87
N ARG A 8 24.97 -1.22 -21.04
CA ARG A 8 24.37 -0.72 -22.31
C ARG A 8 23.79 -1.78 -23.28
N GLY A 9 23.31 -2.94 -22.82
CA GLY A 9 22.71 -3.96 -23.72
C GLY A 9 22.28 -5.26 -23.03
N PRO A 10 21.67 -6.23 -23.76
CA PRO A 10 21.11 -7.44 -23.17
C PRO A 10 22.20 -8.32 -22.51
N PHE A 11 21.76 -9.15 -21.55
CA PHE A 11 22.57 -10.00 -20.66
C PHE A 11 23.83 -10.60 -21.29
N SER A 12 24.95 -10.53 -20.55
CA SER A 12 26.24 -11.12 -20.94
C SER A 12 26.51 -12.39 -20.13
N PHE A 13 27.07 -13.42 -20.78
CA PHE A 13 27.39 -14.71 -20.16
C PHE A 13 28.91 -14.81 -19.96
N VAL A 14 29.34 -15.20 -18.76
CA VAL A 14 30.76 -15.43 -18.46
C VAL A 14 31.02 -16.93 -18.36
N GLN A 15 32.00 -17.39 -19.14
CA GLN A 15 32.47 -18.77 -19.15
C GLN A 15 33.43 -19.00 -17.97
N THR A 16 33.04 -19.84 -17.02
CA THR A 16 33.89 -20.21 -15.86
C THR A 16 34.45 -21.64 -15.94
N ALA A 17 34.08 -22.43 -16.95
CA ALA A 17 34.50 -23.82 -17.08
C ALA A 17 35.66 -23.98 -18.07
N HIS A 18 36.74 -24.60 -17.58
CA HIS A 18 38.02 -24.93 -18.22
C HIS A 18 38.97 -23.78 -18.61
N ARG A 19 39.83 -23.40 -17.65
CA ARG A 19 41.01 -22.56 -17.87
C ARG A 19 42.13 -23.35 -18.57
N ARG A 20 42.39 -23.02 -19.84
CA ARG A 20 43.75 -23.02 -20.40
C ARG A 20 43.95 -21.67 -21.12
N ALA A 21 44.87 -20.88 -20.55
CA ALA A 21 45.53 -19.70 -21.12
C ALA A 21 44.67 -18.55 -21.71
N GLY A 22 44.56 -17.45 -20.95
CA GLY A 22 44.88 -16.12 -21.49
C GLY A 22 43.80 -15.23 -22.10
N SER A 23 42.54 -15.66 -22.29
CA SER A 23 41.49 -14.71 -22.70
C SER A 23 40.15 -14.97 -22.00
N THR A 24 39.73 -14.04 -21.14
CA THR A 24 38.37 -14.02 -20.55
C THR A 24 37.40 -13.41 -21.55
N SER A 25 37.14 -14.14 -22.64
CA SER A 25 36.19 -13.71 -23.65
C SER A 25 34.75 -13.84 -23.08
N ARG A 26 34.06 -12.71 -22.89
CA ARG A 26 32.65 -12.68 -22.45
C ARG A 26 31.72 -12.73 -23.65
N TYR A 27 30.68 -13.56 -23.60
CA TYR A 27 29.64 -13.56 -24.62
C TYR A 27 28.83 -12.26 -24.54
N ARG A 28 28.74 -11.52 -25.64
CA ARG A 28 28.07 -10.21 -25.71
C ARG A 28 26.56 -10.32 -25.97
N SER A 29 26.08 -11.51 -26.31
CA SER A 29 24.66 -11.79 -26.48
C SER A 29 24.34 -13.27 -26.26
N ILE A 30 23.07 -13.57 -25.99
CA ILE A 30 22.53 -14.94 -25.89
C ILE A 30 22.88 -15.75 -27.16
N ASN A 31 22.78 -15.14 -28.35
CA ASN A 31 23.05 -15.83 -29.62
C ASN A 31 24.53 -16.23 -29.79
N GLU A 32 25.46 -15.47 -29.19
CA GLU A 32 26.87 -15.89 -29.17
C GLU A 32 27.09 -17.08 -28.23
N PHE A 33 26.28 -17.19 -27.18
CA PHE A 33 26.42 -18.19 -26.12
C PHE A 33 25.76 -19.54 -26.48
N ILE A 34 24.61 -19.54 -27.16
CA ILE A 34 23.86 -20.76 -27.52
C ILE A 34 24.74 -21.87 -28.16
N PRO A 35 25.63 -21.60 -29.12
CA PRO A 35 26.48 -22.63 -29.72
C PRO A 35 27.42 -23.30 -28.71
N HIS A 36 27.89 -22.55 -27.70
CA HIS A 36 28.74 -23.09 -26.64
C HIS A 36 27.93 -23.93 -25.65
N ALA A 37 26.72 -23.47 -25.30
CA ALA A 37 25.79 -24.23 -24.47
C ALA A 37 25.39 -25.55 -25.15
N HIS A 38 25.08 -25.51 -26.45
CA HIS A 38 24.74 -26.71 -27.22
C HIS A 38 25.89 -27.72 -27.19
N TRP A 39 27.13 -27.30 -27.41
CA TRP A 39 28.30 -28.17 -27.29
C TRP A 39 28.43 -28.79 -25.90
N LEU A 40 28.31 -28.00 -24.83
CA LEU A 40 28.33 -28.49 -23.44
C LEU A 40 27.26 -29.57 -23.17
N MET A 41 26.13 -29.52 -23.86
CA MET A 41 25.02 -30.46 -23.68
C MET A 41 25.10 -31.69 -24.60
N SER A 42 25.80 -31.59 -25.74
CA SER A 42 25.75 -32.60 -26.81
C SER A 42 27.05 -33.36 -27.03
N ASP A 43 28.20 -32.82 -26.62
CA ASP A 43 29.50 -33.47 -26.82
C ASP A 43 29.96 -34.19 -25.53
N PRO A 44 29.86 -35.53 -25.46
CA PRO A 44 30.26 -36.29 -24.28
C PRO A 44 31.77 -36.28 -24.02
N THR A 45 32.58 -35.92 -25.03
CA THR A 45 34.05 -35.90 -24.91
C THR A 45 34.56 -34.63 -24.27
N MET A 46 33.72 -33.59 -24.16
CA MET A 46 34.10 -32.25 -23.70
C MET A 46 35.34 -31.70 -24.44
N ASN A 47 35.54 -32.09 -25.70
CA ASN A 47 36.64 -31.61 -26.53
C ASN A 47 36.27 -30.26 -27.16
N THR A 48 36.97 -29.20 -26.79
CA THR A 48 36.70 -27.83 -27.26
C THR A 48 36.88 -27.66 -28.78
N ALA A 49 37.62 -28.57 -29.44
CA ALA A 49 37.75 -28.60 -30.90
C ALA A 49 36.42 -28.91 -31.61
N ASN A 50 35.45 -29.51 -30.92
CA ASN A 50 34.12 -29.80 -31.45
C ASN A 50 33.13 -28.65 -31.19
N CYS A 51 33.49 -27.67 -30.37
CA CYS A 51 32.63 -26.52 -30.09
C CYS A 51 32.64 -25.57 -31.29
N ILE A 52 31.47 -25.20 -31.82
CA ILE A 52 31.35 -24.27 -32.96
C ILE A 52 31.08 -22.81 -32.56
N CYS A 53 31.30 -22.45 -31.28
CA CYS A 53 31.07 -21.08 -30.84
C CYS A 53 32.13 -20.10 -31.36
N LYS A 54 31.77 -18.82 -31.41
CA LYS A 54 32.60 -17.72 -31.92
C LYS A 54 33.97 -17.67 -31.24
N TYR A 55 34.05 -18.03 -29.96
CA TYR A 55 35.28 -17.93 -29.19
C TYR A 55 36.17 -19.17 -29.30
N CYS A 56 35.59 -20.36 -29.48
CA CYS A 56 36.36 -21.60 -29.64
C CYS A 56 36.95 -21.73 -31.06
N GLN A 57 36.18 -21.43 -32.11
CA GLN A 57 36.61 -21.58 -33.51
C GLN A 57 37.05 -20.27 -34.17
N ARG A 58 36.91 -19.13 -33.47
CA ARG A 58 37.16 -17.79 -34.02
C ARG A 58 36.35 -17.50 -35.30
N THR A 59 35.22 -18.18 -35.49
CA THR A 59 34.33 -18.00 -36.65
C THR A 59 33.41 -16.79 -36.45
N PRO A 60 33.16 -15.97 -37.49
CA PRO A 60 32.19 -14.88 -37.41
C PRO A 60 30.79 -15.37 -37.00
N GLN A 61 30.14 -14.65 -36.08
CA GLN A 61 28.83 -15.01 -35.54
C GLN A 61 27.75 -15.25 -36.61
N ARG A 62 27.83 -14.53 -37.74
CA ARG A 62 26.86 -14.66 -38.85
C ARG A 62 26.84 -16.08 -39.42
N LEU A 63 28.01 -16.71 -39.61
CA LEU A 63 28.12 -18.06 -40.13
C LEU A 63 27.59 -19.08 -39.12
N ILE A 64 27.93 -18.90 -37.84
CA ILE A 64 27.47 -19.78 -36.75
C ILE A 64 25.94 -19.76 -36.65
N THR A 65 25.32 -18.57 -36.68
CA THR A 65 23.86 -18.44 -36.67
C THR A 65 23.23 -19.10 -37.90
N GLN A 66 23.84 -18.98 -39.08
CA GLN A 66 23.36 -19.62 -40.30
C GLN A 66 23.40 -21.15 -40.17
N THR A 67 24.52 -21.71 -39.73
CA THR A 67 24.68 -23.16 -39.52
C THR A 67 23.70 -23.70 -38.46
N MET A 68 23.53 -23.00 -37.35
CA MET A 68 22.58 -23.39 -36.29
C MET A 68 21.11 -23.26 -36.72
N THR A 69 20.79 -22.30 -37.60
CA THR A 69 19.45 -22.19 -38.19
C THR A 69 19.20 -23.34 -39.17
N GLN A 70 20.20 -23.72 -39.98
CA GLN A 70 20.12 -24.89 -40.88
C GLN A 70 19.98 -26.21 -40.10
N ALA A 71 20.60 -26.30 -38.93
CA ALA A 71 20.48 -27.44 -38.02
C ALA A 71 19.20 -27.44 -37.16
N ASN A 72 18.26 -26.50 -37.37
CA ASN A 72 17.04 -26.32 -36.57
C ASN A 72 17.28 -26.11 -35.06
N VAL A 73 18.47 -25.63 -34.66
CA VAL A 73 18.79 -25.33 -33.25
C VAL A 73 18.27 -23.93 -32.86
N LEU A 74 18.26 -23.00 -33.82
CA LEU A 74 17.68 -21.66 -33.65
C LEU A 74 16.41 -21.54 -34.49
N PRO A 75 15.34 -20.89 -33.97
CA PRO A 75 14.15 -20.65 -34.76
C PRO A 75 14.49 -19.77 -35.97
N ALA A 76 14.07 -20.18 -37.16
CA ALA A 76 14.19 -19.38 -38.37
C ALA A 76 13.51 -18.03 -38.11
N ARG A 77 14.29 -16.93 -38.12
CA ARG A 77 13.71 -15.59 -38.02
C ARG A 77 12.79 -15.41 -39.22
N GLY A 78 11.48 -15.37 -38.95
CA GLY A 78 10.49 -15.00 -39.93
C GLY A 78 10.93 -13.70 -40.60
N SER A 79 10.94 -13.70 -41.93
CA SER A 79 11.24 -12.56 -42.79
C SER A 79 10.20 -11.46 -42.58
N GLY A 80 10.33 -10.73 -41.46
CA GLY A 80 9.53 -9.56 -41.12
C GLY A 80 10.10 -8.32 -41.80
N GLY A 81 9.21 -7.58 -42.46
CA GLY A 81 9.49 -6.54 -43.46
C GLY A 81 10.44 -5.42 -43.07
N MET A 82 11.05 -4.86 -44.11
CA MET A 82 11.88 -3.65 -44.08
C MET A 82 11.08 -2.47 -43.55
N TYR A 83 11.44 -1.94 -42.39
CA TYR A 83 11.09 -0.56 -42.01
C TYR A 83 12.36 0.27 -41.86
N ALA A 84 12.39 1.34 -42.65
CA ALA A 84 13.45 2.33 -42.74
C ALA A 84 13.66 3.05 -41.40
N GLY A 85 14.92 3.23 -41.03
CA GLY A 85 15.33 3.87 -39.79
C GLY A 85 15.06 5.38 -39.76
N LYS A 86 14.74 5.89 -38.57
CA LYS A 86 14.83 7.31 -38.23
C LYS A 86 16.10 7.57 -37.41
N PRO A 87 16.78 8.73 -37.59
CA PRO A 87 18.03 9.04 -36.93
C PRO A 87 17.84 9.37 -35.44
N LYS A 88 18.82 8.98 -34.62
CA LYS A 88 18.89 9.26 -33.18
C LYS A 88 19.35 10.71 -32.95
N VAL A 89 18.53 11.49 -32.25
CA VAL A 89 18.91 12.82 -31.72
C VAL A 89 19.58 12.66 -30.36
N ALA A 90 20.58 13.51 -30.14
CA ALA A 90 21.54 13.49 -29.05
C ALA A 90 20.97 13.91 -27.68
N ARG A 91 21.50 13.22 -26.65
CA ARG A 91 21.98 13.72 -25.35
C ARG A 91 21.30 14.98 -24.78
N LEU A 92 20.45 14.79 -23.76
CA LEU A 92 20.08 15.86 -22.83
C LEU A 92 20.76 15.63 -21.47
N ARG A 93 21.35 16.72 -20.99
CA ARG A 93 22.12 16.92 -19.77
C ARG A 93 21.25 16.75 -18.51
N ASN A 94 21.93 16.43 -17.41
CA ASN A 94 21.47 16.54 -16.03
C ASN A 94 20.71 17.85 -15.82
N MET A 95 19.39 17.74 -15.66
CA MET A 95 18.57 18.80 -15.08
C MET A 95 18.38 18.46 -13.60
N PRO A 96 18.55 19.42 -12.68
CA PRO A 96 18.18 19.23 -11.29
C PRO A 96 16.70 18.85 -11.23
N GLN A 97 16.38 17.71 -10.63
CA GLN A 97 15.00 17.29 -10.45
C GLN A 97 14.30 18.35 -9.60
N LYS A 98 13.35 19.07 -10.22
CA LYS A 98 12.44 19.96 -9.50
C LYS A 98 11.84 19.16 -8.34
N PRO A 99 11.87 19.66 -7.09
CA PRO A 99 11.30 18.93 -5.95
C PRO A 99 9.86 18.57 -6.31
N ALA A 100 9.57 17.27 -6.24
CA ALA A 100 8.25 16.75 -6.58
C ALA A 100 7.23 17.53 -5.77
N ALA A 101 6.37 18.31 -6.44
CA ALA A 101 5.38 19.12 -5.75
C ALA A 101 4.61 18.23 -4.77
N ALA A 102 4.51 18.66 -3.50
CA ALA A 102 3.95 17.87 -2.39
C ALA A 102 2.68 17.15 -2.84
N THR A 103 2.66 15.83 -2.73
CA THR A 103 1.49 15.02 -3.10
C THR A 103 0.38 15.37 -2.13
N ARG A 104 -0.71 15.99 -2.61
CA ARG A 104 -1.86 16.30 -1.76
C ARG A 104 -2.38 15.01 -1.14
N LEU A 105 -2.34 14.92 0.20
CA LEU A 105 -2.89 13.78 0.93
C LEU A 105 -4.42 13.91 0.98
N HIS A 106 -5.12 12.96 0.38
CA HIS A 106 -6.58 12.91 0.43
C HIS A 106 -7.01 12.01 1.60
N VAL A 107 -7.84 12.55 2.48
CA VAL A 107 -8.51 11.77 3.51
C VAL A 107 -9.95 12.23 3.76
N SER A 108 -10.88 11.30 3.62
CA SER A 108 -12.30 11.55 3.88
C SER A 108 -12.93 10.43 4.72
N VAL A 109 -14.08 10.72 5.35
CA VAL A 109 -14.95 9.69 5.95
C VAL A 109 -16.21 9.60 5.11
N GLN A 110 -16.60 8.39 4.77
CA GLN A 110 -17.80 8.12 3.98
C GLN A 110 -18.59 6.96 4.58
N ARG A 111 -19.83 6.79 4.12
CA ARG A 111 -20.57 5.56 4.37
C ARG A 111 -20.03 4.46 3.44
N PRO A 112 -19.88 3.22 3.91
CA PRO A 112 -19.49 2.11 3.06
C PRO A 112 -20.41 1.99 1.86
N LEU A 113 -19.81 1.90 0.66
CA LEU A 113 -20.55 1.61 -0.55
C LEU A 113 -21.17 0.22 -0.41
N LYS A 114 -22.49 0.13 -0.55
CA LYS A 114 -23.19 -1.16 -0.48
C LYS A 114 -22.98 -1.91 -1.80
N PRO A 115 -22.34 -3.09 -1.79
CA PRO A 115 -22.24 -3.90 -2.99
C PRO A 115 -23.64 -4.20 -3.52
N LEU A 116 -23.80 -4.14 -4.83
CA LEU A 116 -24.90 -4.82 -5.49
C LEU A 116 -24.81 -6.30 -5.16
N ARG A 117 -25.92 -6.92 -4.76
CA ARG A 117 -25.96 -8.36 -4.50
C ARG A 117 -25.45 -9.07 -5.76
N PRO A 118 -24.45 -9.96 -5.65
CA PRO A 118 -24.05 -10.74 -6.80
C PRO A 118 -25.27 -11.50 -7.32
N SER A 119 -25.39 -11.61 -8.64
CA SER A 119 -26.47 -12.36 -9.28
C SER A 119 -26.49 -13.78 -8.73
N SER A 120 -27.68 -14.36 -8.58
CA SER A 120 -27.83 -15.76 -8.19
C SER A 120 -27.15 -16.63 -9.25
N GLY A 121 -26.01 -17.25 -8.91
CA GLY A 121 -25.25 -18.09 -9.84
C GLY A 121 -23.80 -17.68 -10.07
N VAL A 122 -23.28 -16.63 -9.44
CA VAL A 122 -21.84 -16.37 -9.48
C VAL A 122 -21.11 -17.37 -8.59
N ASP A 123 -20.26 -18.20 -9.20
CA ASP A 123 -19.41 -19.15 -8.48
C ASP A 123 -18.50 -18.40 -7.52
N ARG A 124 -18.48 -18.88 -6.26
CA ARG A 124 -17.59 -18.35 -5.23
C ARG A 124 -16.16 -18.56 -5.69
N THR A 125 -15.50 -17.51 -6.16
CA THR A 125 -14.08 -17.59 -6.51
C THR A 125 -13.33 -18.01 -5.25
N PRO A 126 -12.61 -19.15 -5.27
CA PRO A 126 -11.85 -19.58 -4.12
C PRO A 126 -10.84 -18.50 -3.74
N MET A 127 -10.70 -18.23 -2.45
CA MET A 127 -9.71 -17.27 -1.93
C MET A 127 -8.33 -17.58 -2.54
N ASN A 128 -7.63 -16.54 -2.99
CA ASN A 128 -6.25 -16.68 -3.49
C ASN A 128 -5.43 -17.49 -2.47
N GLN A 129 -4.77 -18.57 -2.92
CA GLN A 129 -4.05 -19.48 -2.03
C GLN A 129 -3.00 -18.74 -1.20
N ASP A 130 -2.34 -17.74 -1.78
CA ASP A 130 -1.37 -16.88 -1.09
C ASP A 130 -2.03 -16.09 0.04
N ARG A 131 -3.20 -15.48 -0.24
CA ARG A 131 -3.95 -14.72 0.77
C ARG A 131 -4.40 -15.62 1.90
N ASN A 132 -4.94 -16.80 1.58
CA ASN A 132 -5.34 -17.78 2.58
C ASN A 132 -4.15 -18.22 3.44
N HIS A 133 -2.99 -18.44 2.82
CA HIS A 133 -1.77 -18.79 3.53
C HIS A 133 -1.35 -17.67 4.50
N ASP A 134 -1.30 -16.43 4.02
CA ASP A 134 -0.90 -15.28 4.84
C ASP A 134 -1.85 -15.02 6.00
N LEU A 135 -3.17 -15.06 5.76
CA LEU A 135 -4.17 -14.89 6.81
C LEU A 135 -4.07 -16.00 7.85
N ARG A 136 -3.83 -17.25 7.43
CA ARG A 136 -3.59 -18.36 8.36
C ARG A 136 -2.32 -18.18 9.19
N VAL A 137 -1.27 -17.63 8.61
CA VAL A 137 -0.01 -17.32 9.32
C VAL A 137 -0.25 -16.21 10.35
N LEU A 138 -0.91 -15.12 9.97
CA LEU A 138 -1.24 -14.02 10.87
C LEU A 138 -2.12 -14.45 12.05
N HIS A 139 -3.10 -15.33 11.80
CA HIS A 139 -4.03 -15.80 12.82
C HIS A 139 -3.60 -17.09 13.52
N ALA A 140 -2.50 -17.72 13.12
CA ALA A 140 -1.97 -18.88 13.82
C ALA A 140 -1.62 -18.46 15.26
N SER A 141 -2.27 -19.08 16.26
CA SER A 141 -2.06 -18.75 17.66
C SER A 141 -0.56 -18.73 17.98
N ALA A 142 -0.12 -17.70 18.72
CA ALA A 142 1.28 -17.42 19.04
C ALA A 142 2.06 -18.63 19.61
N HIS A 143 1.36 -19.63 20.13
CA HIS A 143 1.90 -20.87 20.67
C HIS A 143 2.42 -21.86 19.60
N ARG A 144 2.04 -21.74 18.32
CA ARG A 144 2.63 -22.54 17.22
C ARG A 144 3.74 -21.75 16.52
N ARG A 145 4.88 -21.60 17.22
CA ARG A 145 6.09 -20.86 16.78
C ARG A 145 6.62 -21.24 15.38
N ARG A 146 6.27 -22.42 14.85
CA ARG A 146 6.72 -22.91 13.54
C ARG A 146 6.10 -22.17 12.34
N PHE A 147 5.08 -21.32 12.54
CA PHE A 147 4.40 -20.62 11.44
C PHE A 147 4.48 -19.09 11.52
N LYS A 148 5.27 -18.49 12.43
CA LYS A 148 5.48 -17.03 12.40
C LYS A 148 6.35 -16.67 11.20
N ARG A 149 5.71 -16.29 10.09
CA ARG A 149 6.37 -15.80 8.87
C ARG A 149 6.29 -14.28 8.88
N TRP A 150 7.44 -13.63 9.06
CA TRP A 150 7.55 -12.16 9.07
C TRP A 150 7.84 -11.59 7.68
N PHE A 151 8.40 -12.39 6.78
CA PHE A 151 8.73 -12.03 5.39
C PHE A 151 8.60 -13.25 4.46
N ARG A 152 8.46 -13.03 3.14
CA ARG A 152 8.53 -14.06 2.09
C ARG A 152 9.91 -14.11 1.44
N ASP A 153 10.20 -15.25 0.82
CA ASP A 153 11.28 -15.34 -0.16
C ASP A 153 11.01 -14.32 -1.28
N GLY A 154 11.95 -13.39 -1.47
CA GLY A 154 11.82 -12.28 -2.43
C GLY A 154 11.25 -10.97 -1.86
N GLU A 155 10.86 -10.93 -0.58
CA GLU A 155 10.59 -9.66 0.14
C GLU A 155 11.87 -9.02 0.69
N ILE A 156 12.94 -9.81 0.86
CA ILE A 156 14.28 -9.31 1.18
C ILE A 156 15.03 -9.04 -0.13
N ILE A 157 14.69 -7.94 -0.81
CA ILE A 157 15.48 -7.44 -1.95
C ILE A 157 15.53 -5.91 -1.84
N ALA A 158 16.76 -5.38 -1.85
CA ALA A 158 17.24 -3.98 -1.95
C ALA A 158 16.32 -2.83 -1.45
N GLY A 159 16.90 -1.90 -0.67
CA GLY A 159 16.21 -0.71 -0.14
C GLY A 159 15.41 0.09 -1.18
N GLU A 160 15.87 0.09 -2.44
CA GLU A 160 15.23 0.78 -3.57
C GLU A 160 13.85 0.23 -3.99
N HIS A 161 13.48 -0.99 -3.58
CA HIS A 161 12.14 -1.52 -3.81
C HIS A 161 11.06 -0.71 -3.07
N SER A 162 11.44 -0.04 -1.98
CA SER A 162 10.55 0.79 -1.15
C SER A 162 9.88 1.94 -1.90
N TYR A 163 10.39 2.33 -3.08
CA TYR A 163 9.82 3.42 -3.88
C TYR A 163 8.66 3.03 -4.78
N PHE A 164 8.36 1.74 -4.92
CA PHE A 164 7.39 1.25 -5.90
C PHE A 164 6.17 0.61 -5.23
N TRP A 165 5.01 0.76 -5.85
CA TRP A 165 3.82 0.03 -5.45
C TRP A 165 3.09 -0.57 -6.65
N THR A 166 2.43 -1.71 -6.43
CA THR A 166 1.69 -2.45 -7.47
C THR A 166 0.43 -3.06 -6.88
N PRO A 167 -0.77 -2.65 -7.31
CA PRO A 167 -2.01 -3.28 -6.87
C PRO A 167 -2.16 -4.66 -7.54
N THR A 168 -2.78 -5.61 -6.85
CA THR A 168 -2.94 -6.99 -7.34
C THR A 168 -4.36 -7.50 -7.12
N ASP A 169 -4.72 -8.56 -7.85
CA ASP A 169 -5.99 -9.26 -7.66
C ASP A 169 -7.19 -8.32 -7.92
N GLU A 170 -7.25 -7.76 -9.14
CA GLU A 170 -8.29 -6.81 -9.55
C GLU A 170 -9.67 -7.47 -9.71
N TRP A 171 -10.73 -6.71 -9.41
CA TRP A 171 -12.12 -7.15 -9.58
C TRP A 171 -13.08 -5.96 -9.75
N GLU A 172 -14.20 -6.18 -10.41
CA GLU A 172 -15.24 -5.16 -10.60
C GLU A 172 -16.22 -5.11 -9.42
N PHE A 173 -16.31 -3.95 -8.79
CA PHE A 173 -17.27 -3.65 -7.74
C PHE A 173 -18.41 -2.80 -8.28
N ARG A 174 -19.62 -3.38 -8.33
CA ARG A 174 -20.82 -2.65 -8.74
C ARG A 174 -21.60 -2.15 -7.52
N TYR A 175 -22.02 -0.88 -7.54
CA TYR A 175 -22.78 -0.26 -6.45
C TYR A 175 -23.80 0.76 -6.96
N HIS A 176 -24.76 1.12 -6.10
CA HIS A 176 -25.64 2.26 -6.34
C HIS A 176 -25.13 3.47 -5.57
N ALA A 177 -24.94 4.59 -6.27
CA ALA A 177 -24.70 5.86 -5.59
C ALA A 177 -25.97 6.22 -4.79
N PRO A 178 -25.84 6.58 -3.50
CA PRO A 178 -26.98 7.04 -2.73
C PRO A 178 -27.55 8.29 -3.41
N ALA A 179 -28.85 8.29 -3.68
CA ALA A 179 -29.50 9.47 -4.25
C ALA A 179 -29.26 10.66 -3.33
N HIS A 180 -28.52 11.66 -3.81
CA HIS A 180 -28.40 12.93 -3.11
C HIS A 180 -29.82 13.49 -3.03
N ARG A 181 -30.40 13.52 -1.82
CA ARG A 181 -31.61 14.29 -1.59
C ARG A 181 -31.21 15.74 -1.73
N SER A 182 -31.26 16.26 -2.94
CA SER A 182 -31.25 17.70 -3.21
C SER A 182 -32.50 18.24 -2.54
N GLY A 183 -32.37 18.62 -1.28
CA GLY A 183 -33.43 19.27 -0.53
C GLY A 183 -33.76 20.58 -1.24
N SER A 184 -34.76 20.57 -2.12
CA SER A 184 -35.41 21.77 -2.64
C SER A 184 -36.29 22.42 -1.55
N GLY A 185 -35.81 22.43 -0.31
CA GLY A 185 -36.42 23.14 0.80
C GLY A 185 -36.14 24.61 0.62
N SER A 186 -37.20 25.37 0.35
CA SER A 186 -37.24 26.84 0.36
C SER A 186 -36.35 27.40 1.48
N ARG A 187 -35.27 28.09 1.10
CA ARG A 187 -34.35 28.76 2.03
C ARG A 187 -35.07 29.96 2.65
N ASP A 188 -35.55 29.78 3.88
CA ASP A 188 -35.89 30.90 4.74
C ASP A 188 -34.58 31.51 5.26
N LYS A 189 -34.21 32.67 4.70
CA LYS A 189 -33.00 33.43 5.06
C LYS A 189 -33.24 34.14 6.40
N SER A 190 -33.05 33.47 7.53
CA SER A 190 -32.80 34.21 8.76
C SER A 190 -31.87 33.49 9.75
N LYS A 191 -30.70 34.11 9.94
CA LYS A 191 -30.10 34.38 11.26
C LYS A 191 -29.54 33.18 12.04
N GLU A 192 -28.43 32.61 11.58
CA GLU A 192 -27.44 31.97 12.47
C GLU A 192 -26.07 32.63 12.29
N ARG A 193 -25.66 33.40 13.32
CA ARG A 193 -24.29 33.87 13.53
C ARG A 193 -23.77 33.14 14.77
N GLY A 194 -22.58 32.55 14.68
CA GLY A 194 -21.68 32.42 15.83
C GLY A 194 -21.50 31.05 16.47
N ALA A 195 -21.13 30.03 15.70
CA ALA A 195 -20.28 28.94 16.21
C ALA A 195 -19.48 28.39 15.02
N SER A 196 -18.15 28.53 15.04
CA SER A 196 -17.28 27.91 14.04
C SER A 196 -17.47 26.40 14.10
N ALA A 197 -18.08 25.82 13.06
CA ALA A 197 -18.26 24.39 12.96
C ALA A 197 -16.89 23.67 13.10
N PRO A 198 -16.82 22.51 13.79
CA PRO A 198 -15.60 21.74 13.85
C PRO A 198 -15.12 21.39 12.43
N GLY A 199 -13.86 21.69 12.14
CA GLY A 199 -13.25 21.50 10.82
C GLY A 199 -13.42 20.06 10.31
N SER A 200 -13.54 19.90 8.99
CA SER A 200 -13.67 18.58 8.37
C SER A 200 -12.42 17.72 8.64
N LEU A 201 -12.55 16.39 8.59
CA LEU A 201 -11.40 15.48 8.73
C LEU A 201 -10.28 15.82 7.73
N GLN A 202 -10.65 16.16 6.49
CA GLN A 202 -9.70 16.58 5.47
C GLN A 202 -8.92 17.83 5.91
N ALA A 203 -9.57 18.78 6.58
CA ALA A 203 -8.89 19.96 7.12
C ALA A 203 -7.93 19.58 8.25
N ALA A 204 -8.32 18.69 9.17
CA ALA A 204 -7.44 18.20 10.23
C ALA A 204 -6.20 17.49 9.67
N LEU A 205 -6.36 16.71 8.60
CA LEU A 205 -5.26 15.99 7.97
C LEU A 205 -4.38 16.84 7.07
N ASN A 206 -4.95 17.83 6.39
CA ASN A 206 -4.15 18.85 5.72
C ASN A 206 -3.32 19.66 6.73
N ALA A 207 -3.90 19.97 7.89
CA ALA A 207 -3.16 20.62 8.98
C ALA A 207 -2.07 19.71 9.57
N ALA A 208 -2.36 18.41 9.75
CA ALA A 208 -1.39 17.41 10.17
C ALA A 208 -0.23 17.26 9.18
N ALA A 209 -0.54 17.14 7.89
CA ALA A 209 0.43 17.03 6.81
C ALA A 209 1.33 18.28 6.74
N ALA A 210 0.74 19.46 6.83
CA ALA A 210 1.48 20.72 6.88
C ALA A 210 2.36 20.82 8.14
N ASN A 211 1.91 20.30 9.28
CA ASN A 211 2.70 20.24 10.50
C ASN A 211 3.88 19.25 10.36
N ASN A 212 3.67 18.08 9.76
CA ASN A 212 4.73 17.11 9.50
C ASN A 212 5.78 17.68 8.53
N GLU A 213 5.36 18.30 7.43
CA GLU A 213 6.27 19.00 6.50
C GLU A 213 7.07 20.12 7.22
N ARG A 214 6.45 20.79 8.20
CA ARG A 214 7.12 21.82 9.00
C ARG A 214 8.15 21.23 9.95
N VAL A 215 7.85 20.12 10.63
CA VAL A 215 8.81 19.41 11.50
C VAL A 215 10.00 18.89 10.70
N GLU A 216 9.77 18.37 9.49
CA GLU A 216 10.85 17.96 8.57
C GLU A 216 11.71 19.16 8.14
N ARG A 217 11.12 20.32 7.83
CA ARG A 217 11.88 21.55 7.51
C ARG A 217 12.61 22.16 8.71
N GLU A 218 12.07 22.03 9.92
CA GLU A 218 12.73 22.51 11.14
C GLU A 218 13.92 21.61 11.53
N THR A 219 13.89 20.33 11.14
CA THR A 219 15.01 19.39 11.32
C THR A 219 16.02 19.40 10.16
N SER A 220 15.63 19.84 8.95
CA SER A 220 16.51 20.00 7.79
C SER A 220 16.74 21.50 7.48
N ARG A 221 17.90 22.02 7.91
CA ARG A 221 18.26 23.45 7.81
C ARG A 221 18.41 23.93 6.36
N ALA A 222 17.34 24.40 5.74
CA ALA A 222 17.35 25.40 4.65
C ALA A 222 15.96 26.03 4.44
N PRO A 223 15.82 27.38 4.38
CA PRO A 223 14.52 28.01 4.17
C PRO A 223 14.19 28.12 2.68
N SER A 224 13.11 27.46 2.22
CA SER A 224 12.39 27.87 1.01
C SER A 224 10.98 28.31 1.38
N GLN A 225 10.73 29.62 1.33
CA GLN A 225 9.40 30.21 1.31
C GLN A 225 8.84 30.01 -0.10
N ASP A 226 7.84 29.14 -0.25
CA ASP A 226 6.80 29.17 -1.30
C ASP A 226 6.05 27.82 -1.32
N ALA A 227 5.09 27.67 -0.40
CA ALA A 227 4.08 26.61 -0.49
C ALA A 227 2.73 27.20 -0.11
N ALA A 228 1.99 27.63 -1.13
CA ALA A 228 0.62 28.11 -1.00
C ALA A 228 -0.30 26.96 -0.59
N GLY A 229 -0.87 27.07 0.62
CA GLY A 229 -2.01 26.27 1.05
C GLY A 229 -3.25 26.58 0.23
N VAL A 230 -4.18 25.62 0.21
CA VAL A 230 -5.48 25.72 -0.46
C VAL A 230 -6.26 26.91 0.09
N GLU A 231 -6.76 27.79 -0.78
CA GLU A 231 -7.73 28.81 -0.40
C GLU A 231 -9.02 28.12 0.11
N PRO A 232 -9.56 28.53 1.27
CA PRO A 232 -10.75 27.94 1.87
C PRO A 232 -12.05 28.11 1.06
N ASP A 233 -12.02 28.81 -0.07
CA ASP A 233 -13.18 29.17 -0.90
C ASP A 233 -13.22 28.42 -2.26
N MET A 234 -13.00 27.10 -2.26
CA MET A 234 -13.20 26.30 -3.47
C MET A 234 -14.68 26.34 -3.89
N PRO A 235 -15.01 26.79 -5.12
CA PRO A 235 -16.39 26.87 -5.58
C PRO A 235 -17.03 25.48 -5.67
N ALA A 236 -18.33 25.40 -5.40
CA ALA A 236 -19.09 24.13 -5.33
C ALA A 236 -18.93 23.29 -6.61
N ASP A 237 -18.82 23.95 -7.76
CA ASP A 237 -18.68 23.34 -9.07
C ASP A 237 -17.34 22.58 -9.21
N GLU A 238 -16.25 23.13 -8.66
CA GLU A 238 -14.94 22.47 -8.65
C GLU A 238 -14.91 21.30 -7.66
N LEU A 239 -15.60 21.42 -6.53
CA LEU A 239 -15.78 20.33 -5.58
C LEU A 239 -16.57 19.16 -6.23
N ASP A 240 -17.61 19.48 -7.01
CA ASP A 240 -18.41 18.49 -7.75
C ASP A 240 -17.63 17.87 -8.92
N GLU A 241 -16.77 18.62 -9.62
CA GLU A 241 -15.84 18.04 -10.60
C GLU A 241 -14.83 17.10 -9.96
N VAL A 242 -14.25 17.49 -8.82
CA VAL A 242 -13.33 16.66 -8.05
C VAL A 242 -14.05 15.40 -7.56
N ARG A 243 -15.28 15.52 -7.05
CA ARG A 243 -16.10 14.39 -6.64
C ARG A 243 -16.42 13.46 -7.81
N THR A 244 -16.83 14.01 -8.95
CA THR A 244 -17.13 13.27 -10.18
C THR A 244 -15.89 12.55 -10.72
N ARG A 245 -14.72 13.18 -10.61
CA ARG A 245 -13.44 12.57 -10.99
C ARG A 245 -13.03 11.46 -10.02
N ILE A 246 -13.32 11.61 -8.73
CA ILE A 246 -12.98 10.65 -7.67
C ILE A 246 -13.91 9.44 -7.65
N LEU A 247 -15.22 9.66 -7.79
CA LEU A 247 -16.27 8.64 -7.61
C LEU A 247 -16.92 8.21 -8.92
N GLY A 248 -16.58 8.84 -10.05
CA GLY A 248 -17.28 8.69 -11.33
C GLY A 248 -18.49 9.61 -11.43
N ASP A 249 -19.13 9.65 -12.61
CA ASP A 249 -20.39 10.37 -12.86
C ASP A 249 -21.51 9.75 -12.00
N GLU A 250 -21.68 10.22 -10.75
CA GLU A 250 -22.63 9.75 -9.73
C GLU A 250 -24.08 10.16 -10.05
N ARG A 251 -24.54 9.97 -11.30
CA ARG A 251 -25.95 10.25 -11.59
C ARG A 251 -26.83 9.32 -10.73
N PRO A 252 -27.68 9.89 -9.87
CA PRO A 252 -28.48 9.10 -8.95
C PRO A 252 -29.34 8.10 -9.72
N GLY A 253 -29.36 6.85 -9.26
CA GLY A 253 -30.17 5.76 -9.85
C GLY A 253 -29.47 4.89 -10.89
N LYS A 254 -28.26 5.24 -11.37
CA LYS A 254 -27.47 4.34 -12.21
C LYS A 254 -26.58 3.43 -11.34
N ALA A 255 -26.41 2.18 -11.75
CA ALA A 255 -25.37 1.34 -11.18
C ALA A 255 -23.99 1.84 -11.67
N HIS A 256 -23.06 2.02 -10.73
CA HIS A 256 -21.67 2.36 -11.02
C HIS A 256 -20.80 1.12 -10.89
N THR A 257 -19.78 1.02 -11.74
CA THR A 257 -18.75 -0.02 -11.66
C THR A 257 -17.43 0.64 -11.31
N GLN A 258 -16.78 0.17 -10.26
CA GLN A 258 -15.46 0.60 -9.79
C GLN A 258 -14.52 -0.59 -9.78
N VAL A 259 -13.32 -0.46 -10.33
CA VAL A 259 -12.28 -1.50 -10.21
C VAL A 259 -11.66 -1.42 -8.82
N ARG A 260 -11.64 -2.55 -8.12
CA ARG A 260 -11.05 -2.73 -6.78
C ARG A 260 -9.97 -3.78 -6.83
N TYR A 261 -9.11 -3.78 -5.82
CA TYR A 261 -8.00 -4.72 -5.70
C TYR A 261 -8.09 -5.43 -4.35
N GLN A 262 -7.72 -6.71 -4.31
CA GLN A 262 -7.66 -7.44 -3.04
C GLN A 262 -6.29 -7.34 -2.38
N GLY A 263 -5.24 -7.10 -3.15
CA GLY A 263 -3.87 -7.01 -2.65
C GLY A 263 -3.13 -5.80 -3.19
N LEU A 264 -2.02 -5.48 -2.52
CA LEU A 264 -1.11 -4.40 -2.88
C LEU A 264 0.30 -4.81 -2.48
N TRP A 265 1.23 -4.73 -3.43
CA TRP A 265 2.65 -4.65 -3.09
C TRP A 265 2.98 -3.21 -2.73
N TRP A 266 3.29 -2.96 -1.45
CA TRP A 266 3.71 -1.69 -0.88
C TRP A 266 5.22 -1.76 -0.62
N GLY A 267 6.00 -1.36 -1.63
CA GLY A 267 7.44 -1.61 -1.64
C GLY A 267 7.73 -3.12 -1.62
N PRO A 268 8.52 -3.63 -0.66
CA PRO A 268 8.72 -5.06 -0.49
C PRO A 268 7.51 -5.78 0.13
N GLU A 269 6.64 -5.09 0.89
CA GLU A 269 5.55 -5.74 1.64
C GLU A 269 4.35 -6.07 0.75
N ARG A 270 3.73 -7.23 0.94
CA ARG A 270 2.38 -7.51 0.41
C ARG A 270 1.31 -7.25 1.47
N ILE A 271 0.40 -6.35 1.15
CA ILE A 271 -0.74 -5.94 1.99
C ILE A 271 -2.02 -6.48 1.36
N TRP A 272 -2.89 -7.08 2.18
CA TRP A 272 -4.19 -7.58 1.74
C TRP A 272 -5.36 -6.74 2.26
N VAL A 273 -6.49 -6.80 1.57
CA VAL A 273 -7.79 -6.46 2.18
C VAL A 273 -7.99 -7.33 3.42
N ASP A 274 -8.58 -6.73 4.46
CA ASP A 274 -8.71 -7.22 5.84
C ASP A 274 -7.43 -7.17 6.70
N ASP A 275 -6.26 -6.83 6.14
CA ASP A 275 -5.07 -6.56 6.96
C ASP A 275 -5.28 -5.30 7.83
N LEU A 276 -4.67 -5.32 9.01
CA LEU A 276 -4.51 -4.14 9.85
C LEU A 276 -3.20 -3.44 9.47
N VAL A 277 -3.30 -2.22 8.97
CA VAL A 277 -2.16 -1.39 8.58
C VAL A 277 -1.98 -0.21 9.52
N ARG A 278 -0.74 0.24 9.71
CA ARG A 278 -0.41 1.44 10.47
C ARG A 278 -0.48 2.67 9.55
N LEU A 279 -0.94 3.79 10.09
CA LEU A 279 -0.92 5.08 9.42
C LEU A 279 0.26 5.93 9.91
N LYS A 280 0.87 6.70 9.00
CA LYS A 280 1.94 7.67 9.32
C LYS A 280 1.44 8.83 10.20
N VAL A 281 0.15 9.14 10.10
CA VAL A 281 -0.44 10.26 10.83
C VAL A 281 -0.62 9.87 12.29
N PRO A 282 0.01 10.60 13.24
CA PRO A 282 -0.16 10.32 14.66
C PRO A 282 -1.58 10.63 15.10
N ARG A 283 -2.05 9.95 16.15
CA ARG A 283 -3.42 10.14 16.64
C ARG A 283 -3.71 11.58 17.07
N GLN A 284 -2.72 12.29 17.63
CA GLN A 284 -2.83 13.71 17.97
C GLN A 284 -3.16 14.62 16.77
N ALA A 285 -2.74 14.25 15.57
CA ALA A 285 -2.96 15.07 14.38
C ALA A 285 -4.25 14.65 13.64
N LEU A 286 -4.67 13.39 13.81
CA LEU A 286 -5.95 12.90 13.32
C LEU A 286 -7.06 13.20 14.34
N ALA A 287 -7.85 14.26 14.14
CA ALA A 287 -9.03 14.55 14.96
C ALA A 287 -8.74 14.56 16.50
N PRO A 288 -7.85 15.46 16.99
CA PRO A 288 -7.41 15.52 18.39
C PRO A 288 -8.56 15.66 19.41
N HIS A 289 -9.66 16.29 19.00
CA HIS A 289 -10.86 16.48 19.81
C HIS A 289 -12.05 15.66 19.29
N GLY A 290 -11.79 14.68 18.43
CA GLY A 290 -12.80 14.06 17.58
C GLY A 290 -13.09 14.90 16.34
N ALA A 291 -13.86 14.33 15.43
CA ALA A 291 -14.34 14.97 14.21
C ALA A 291 -15.70 14.35 13.83
N PRO A 292 -16.44 14.91 12.85
CA PRO A 292 -17.62 14.24 12.34
C PRO A 292 -17.31 12.79 11.95
N HIS A 293 -17.99 11.84 12.60
CA HIS A 293 -17.83 10.39 12.42
C HIS A 293 -16.51 9.77 12.91
N ILE A 294 -15.71 10.51 13.68
CA ILE A 294 -14.51 10.01 14.36
C ILE A 294 -14.55 10.40 15.84
N TYR A 295 -14.46 9.41 16.72
CA TYR A 295 -14.42 9.64 18.17
C TYR A 295 -13.18 10.41 18.61
N ALA A 296 -13.25 11.11 19.73
CA ALA A 296 -12.07 11.69 20.38
C ALA A 296 -11.11 10.58 20.87
N PRO A 297 -9.79 10.87 21.02
CA PRO A 297 -8.82 9.90 21.52
C PRO A 297 -9.23 9.33 22.88
N ALA A 298 -9.01 8.04 23.10
CA ALA A 298 -9.24 7.45 24.42
C ALA A 298 -8.25 8.05 25.44
N PRO A 299 -8.74 8.56 26.60
CA PRO A 299 -7.87 8.97 27.69
C PRO A 299 -7.10 7.77 28.28
N PRO A 300 -6.05 8.01 29.08
CA PRO A 300 -5.40 6.94 29.84
C PRO A 300 -6.40 6.24 30.78
N SER A 301 -6.22 4.94 31.02
CA SER A 301 -7.04 4.22 31.98
C SER A 301 -6.82 4.72 33.41
N ALA A 302 -7.80 4.48 34.28
CA ALA A 302 -7.71 4.81 35.70
C ALA A 302 -6.45 4.19 36.35
N HIS A 303 -6.08 2.98 35.94
CA HIS A 303 -4.88 2.29 36.43
C HIS A 303 -3.59 3.01 36.05
N VAL A 304 -3.45 3.46 34.79
CA VAL A 304 -2.28 4.22 34.33
C VAL A 304 -2.17 5.55 35.07
N VAL A 305 -3.30 6.23 35.28
CA VAL A 305 -3.37 7.49 36.06
C VAL A 305 -2.94 7.27 37.51
N GLU A 306 -3.36 6.16 38.13
CA GLU A 306 -2.98 5.80 39.50
C GLU A 306 -1.48 5.50 39.63
N ILE A 307 -0.91 4.71 38.71
CA ILE A 307 0.53 4.39 38.70
C ILE A 307 1.36 5.67 38.59
N ALA A 308 1.00 6.57 37.68
CA ALA A 308 1.77 7.79 37.48
C ALA A 308 1.64 8.74 38.68
N ARG A 309 0.45 8.83 39.30
CA ARG A 309 0.26 9.55 40.56
C ARG A 309 1.15 8.96 41.67
N ALA A 310 1.18 7.64 41.81
CA ALA A 310 2.00 6.96 42.82
C ALA A 310 3.51 7.19 42.59
N ARG A 311 3.94 7.37 41.34
CA ARG A 311 5.33 7.64 40.96
C ARG A 311 5.67 9.13 40.89
N ASN A 312 4.74 10.03 41.21
CA ASN A 312 4.88 11.48 41.01
C ASN A 312 5.33 11.86 39.59
N VAL A 313 4.92 11.09 38.58
CA VAL A 313 5.20 11.40 37.18
C VAL A 313 4.12 12.37 36.69
N PRO A 314 4.48 13.60 36.26
CA PRO A 314 3.50 14.53 35.72
C PRO A 314 2.90 13.93 34.46
N LEU A 315 1.58 13.96 34.41
CA LEU A 315 0.78 13.35 33.35
C LEU A 315 0.09 14.47 32.55
N PRO A 316 0.78 15.10 31.58
CA PRO A 316 0.15 16.12 30.75
C PRO A 316 -1.03 15.49 29.97
N PRO A 317 -2.25 16.04 30.07
CA PRO A 317 -3.43 15.46 29.42
C PRO A 317 -3.28 15.27 27.90
N GLU A 318 -2.44 16.09 27.27
CA GLU A 318 -2.22 16.13 25.83
C GLU A 318 -1.27 15.05 25.30
N GLN A 319 -0.51 14.36 26.17
CA GLN A 319 0.50 13.38 25.76
C GLN A 319 0.21 11.97 26.26
N MET A 320 -1.04 11.69 26.63
CA MET A 320 -1.42 10.46 27.29
C MET A 320 -2.58 9.71 26.65
N GLY A 321 -2.63 8.41 26.94
CA GLY A 321 -3.64 7.51 26.39
C GLY A 321 -3.38 7.26 24.92
N ALA A 322 -4.46 7.22 24.12
CA ALA A 322 -4.35 6.91 22.70
C ALA A 322 -3.76 8.04 21.86
N ILE A 323 -3.71 9.28 22.36
CA ILE A 323 -3.30 10.46 21.56
C ILE A 323 -1.84 10.39 21.09
N ALA A 324 -0.96 9.76 21.88
CA ALA A 324 0.46 9.62 21.60
C ALA A 324 0.81 8.34 20.80
N ARG A 325 -0.19 7.52 20.46
CA ARG A 325 0.00 6.20 19.83
C ARG A 325 -0.30 6.22 18.33
N SER A 326 0.04 5.13 17.65
CA SER A 326 -0.31 4.94 16.25
C SER A 326 -1.82 4.86 16.02
N VAL A 327 -2.23 5.29 14.82
CA VAL A 327 -3.55 5.01 14.26
C VAL A 327 -3.43 3.85 13.29
N PHE A 328 -4.44 2.99 13.30
CA PHE A 328 -4.49 1.80 12.47
C PHE A 328 -5.71 1.85 11.58
N MET A 329 -5.64 1.19 10.43
CA MET A 329 -6.77 0.99 9.53
C MET A 329 -6.92 -0.49 9.24
N ARG A 330 -8.12 -1.05 9.46
CA ARG A 330 -8.46 -2.36 8.88
C ARG A 330 -8.96 -2.13 7.47
N LEU A 331 -8.21 -2.60 6.50
CA LEU A 331 -8.51 -2.39 5.08
C LEU A 331 -9.80 -3.12 4.67
N SER A 332 -10.75 -2.40 4.10
CA SER A 332 -11.96 -2.95 3.48
C SER A 332 -11.87 -2.97 1.95
N ALA A 333 -11.14 -2.04 1.35
CA ALA A 333 -10.91 -2.01 -0.09
C ALA A 333 -9.65 -1.23 -0.47
N LEU A 334 -9.13 -1.55 -1.66
CA LEU A 334 -8.09 -0.80 -2.34
C LEU A 334 -8.64 -0.34 -3.70
N VAL A 335 -8.51 0.94 -4.00
CA VAL A 335 -9.04 1.56 -5.23
C VAL A 335 -7.93 2.34 -5.92
N VAL A 336 -7.80 2.22 -7.24
CA VAL A 336 -6.89 3.07 -8.03
C VAL A 336 -7.72 4.14 -8.73
N VAL A 337 -7.39 5.40 -8.48
CA VAL A 337 -8.03 6.58 -9.06
C VAL A 337 -7.03 7.25 -10.01
N GLU A 338 -7.52 7.69 -11.17
CA GLU A 338 -6.76 8.52 -12.10
C GLU A 338 -7.13 9.99 -11.89
N TYR A 339 -6.13 10.86 -11.78
CA TYR A 339 -6.33 12.30 -11.67
C TYR A 339 -5.32 13.05 -12.53
N GLU A 340 -5.70 14.25 -12.99
CA GLU A 340 -4.83 15.10 -13.80
C GLU A 340 -4.10 16.11 -12.90
N ARG A 341 -2.77 16.13 -12.98
CA ARG A 341 -1.90 17.09 -12.28
C ARG A 341 -0.95 17.72 -13.29
N GLY A 342 -1.09 19.03 -13.52
CA GLY A 342 -0.26 19.76 -14.49
C GLY A 342 -0.37 19.21 -15.92
N GLY A 343 -1.57 18.81 -16.35
CA GLY A 343 -1.81 18.22 -17.67
C GLY A 343 -1.35 16.76 -17.82
N LYS A 344 -0.77 16.15 -16.79
CA LYS A 344 -0.37 14.74 -16.79
C LYS A 344 -1.34 13.90 -15.96
N ARG A 345 -1.89 12.85 -16.57
CA ARG A 345 -2.66 11.82 -15.85
C ARG A 345 -1.74 11.01 -14.95
N THR A 346 -2.06 11.00 -13.66
CA THR A 346 -1.34 10.29 -12.62
C THR A 346 -2.30 9.31 -11.94
N LYS A 347 -1.78 8.13 -11.59
CA LYS A 347 -2.52 7.11 -10.83
C LYS A 347 -2.20 7.26 -9.36
N GLU A 348 -3.23 7.31 -8.53
CA GLU A 348 -3.15 7.25 -7.07
C GLU A 348 -3.92 6.01 -6.61
N CYS A 349 -3.39 5.27 -5.66
CA CYS A 349 -4.18 4.27 -4.95
C CYS A 349 -4.69 4.84 -3.63
N ARG A 350 -5.89 4.44 -3.25
CA ARG A 350 -6.55 4.83 -2.01
C ARG A 350 -6.93 3.57 -1.24
N ALA A 351 -6.60 3.60 0.05
CA ALA A 351 -7.01 2.60 1.01
C ALA A 351 -8.32 3.04 1.66
N VAL A 352 -9.26 2.11 1.75
CA VAL A 352 -10.56 2.31 2.36
C VAL A 352 -10.65 1.35 3.55
N GLY A 353 -11.14 1.82 4.70
CA GLY A 353 -11.20 0.97 5.88
C GLY A 353 -11.77 1.61 7.13
N GLU A 354 -11.93 0.81 8.17
CA GLU A 354 -12.31 1.30 9.50
C GLU A 354 -11.04 1.70 10.27
N LEU A 355 -11.08 2.81 11.01
CA LEU A 355 -9.93 3.26 11.80
C LEU A 355 -10.00 2.72 13.22
N TYR A 356 -8.84 2.41 13.76
CA TYR A 356 -8.63 1.89 15.11
C TYR A 356 -7.50 2.63 15.81
N GLU A 357 -7.55 2.65 17.13
CA GLU A 357 -6.47 3.09 18.01
C GLU A 357 -6.22 2.06 19.11
N LEU A 358 -5.10 2.19 19.82
CA LEU A 358 -4.80 1.41 21.02
C LEU A 358 -5.31 2.12 22.26
N ALA A 359 -6.38 1.60 22.84
CA ALA A 359 -6.85 2.00 24.17
C ALA A 359 -6.22 1.10 25.24
N ASP A 360 -6.04 1.64 26.44
CA ASP A 360 -5.53 0.86 27.57
C ASP A 360 -6.49 -0.28 27.92
N GLU A 361 -5.94 -1.41 28.39
CA GLU A 361 -6.73 -2.47 28.99
C GLU A 361 -7.48 -1.91 30.21
N GLY A 362 -8.79 -2.19 30.28
CA GLY A 362 -9.68 -1.60 31.28
C GLY A 362 -10.23 -0.21 30.95
N TYR A 363 -9.90 0.39 29.79
CA TYR A 363 -10.69 1.53 29.28
C TYR A 363 -12.16 1.11 29.15
N GLU A 364 -13.10 1.96 29.51
CA GLU A 364 -14.54 1.74 29.29
C GLU A 364 -15.03 2.80 28.32
N GLU A 365 -15.67 2.37 27.24
CA GLU A 365 -16.23 3.33 26.30
C GLU A 365 -17.45 3.96 26.98
N PRO A 366 -17.46 5.29 27.19
CA PRO A 366 -18.61 5.92 27.82
C PRO A 366 -19.86 5.63 26.97
N GLU A 367 -20.85 4.96 27.59
CA GLU A 367 -22.11 4.54 26.95
C GLU A 367 -22.89 5.64 26.16
N PRO A 368 -22.81 6.96 26.41
CA PRO A 368 -23.87 7.86 25.95
C PRO A 368 -23.67 8.62 24.62
N ALA A 369 -22.66 8.34 23.77
CA ALA A 369 -22.51 9.08 22.50
C ALA A 369 -23.14 8.39 21.27
N LEU A 370 -23.25 7.06 21.27
CA LEU A 370 -23.79 6.29 20.14
C LEU A 370 -25.32 6.39 20.04
N ARG A 371 -26.03 6.34 21.17
CA ARG A 371 -27.49 6.34 21.19
C ARG A 371 -28.12 7.73 21.03
N ALA A 372 -27.40 8.80 21.41
CA ALA A 372 -27.95 10.16 21.37
C ALA A 372 -28.06 10.73 19.94
N GLN A 373 -27.20 10.29 19.01
CA GLN A 373 -27.25 10.73 17.60
C GLN A 373 -28.15 9.85 16.71
N GLU A 374 -28.52 8.65 17.17
CA GLU A 374 -29.37 7.71 16.39
C GLU A 374 -30.88 7.89 16.63
N LYS A 375 -31.28 8.69 17.62
CA LYS A 375 -32.67 9.19 17.73
C LYS A 375 -32.93 10.27 16.67
N VAL A 376 -32.95 9.86 15.40
CA VAL A 376 -33.70 10.59 14.39
C VAL A 376 -35.14 10.63 14.87
N PRO A 377 -35.79 11.82 14.98
CA PRO A 377 -37.19 11.88 15.35
C PRO A 377 -37.97 11.09 14.31
N GLU A 378 -38.48 9.94 14.73
CA GLU A 378 -39.42 9.13 13.98
C GLU A 378 -40.66 9.99 13.78
N SER A 379 -40.67 10.74 12.67
CA SER A 379 -41.79 11.53 12.19
C SER A 379 -43.01 10.64 12.22
N GLY A 380 -43.90 10.91 13.18
CA GLY A 380 -45.05 10.09 13.50
C GLY A 380 -45.85 9.71 12.25
N SER A 381 -45.74 8.46 11.86
CA SER A 381 -46.77 7.82 11.05
C SER A 381 -47.97 7.60 11.95
N GLN A 382 -48.98 8.45 11.81
CA GLN A 382 -50.30 8.24 12.36
C GLN A 382 -50.79 6.85 11.90
N GLN A 383 -50.90 5.93 12.86
CA GLN A 383 -51.58 4.66 12.67
C GLN A 383 -53.09 4.92 12.60
N PRO A 384 -53.84 4.38 11.62
CA PRO A 384 -55.29 4.42 11.66
C PRO A 384 -55.82 3.48 12.76
N PRO A 385 -56.97 3.79 13.38
CA PRO A 385 -57.50 3.02 14.49
C PRO A 385 -58.01 1.66 14.00
N GLN A 386 -57.40 0.58 14.47
CA GLN A 386 -57.96 -0.76 14.29
C GLN A 386 -58.94 -1.07 15.43
N ALA A 387 -60.16 -1.39 15.01
CA ALA A 387 -61.26 -1.79 15.83
C ALA A 387 -60.99 -3.13 16.53
N ALA A 388 -61.54 -3.23 17.75
CA ALA A 388 -61.58 -4.41 18.58
C ALA A 388 -62.22 -5.61 17.87
N THR A 389 -61.66 -6.81 18.03
CA THR A 389 -62.43 -8.06 18.15
C THR A 389 -61.63 -9.09 18.95
N SER A 390 -62.41 -9.88 19.67
CA SER A 390 -62.12 -10.59 20.91
C SER A 390 -61.68 -12.05 20.72
N GLN A 391 -61.26 -12.62 21.85
CA GLN A 391 -61.46 -14.00 22.32
C GLN A 391 -60.33 -15.04 22.20
N ALA A 392 -60.10 -15.62 23.37
CA ALA A 392 -59.26 -16.74 23.71
C ALA A 392 -60.01 -18.07 23.59
N GLY A 393 -59.28 -19.17 23.36
CA GLY A 393 -59.72 -20.52 23.69
C GLY A 393 -59.03 -21.64 22.89
N PRO A 394 -58.80 -22.84 23.47
CA PRO A 394 -57.61 -23.65 23.16
C PRO A 394 -57.88 -24.99 22.43
N SER A 395 -56.79 -25.54 21.87
CA SER A 395 -56.43 -26.95 21.64
C SER A 395 -57.44 -27.94 21.05
N GLN A 396 -57.09 -28.56 19.91
CA GLN A 396 -57.17 -30.01 19.73
C GLN A 396 -56.30 -30.53 18.57
N ALA A 397 -55.69 -31.69 18.81
CA ALA A 397 -54.89 -32.47 17.87
C ALA A 397 -55.77 -33.42 17.04
N GLY A 398 -55.40 -33.69 15.79
CA GLY A 398 -55.99 -34.78 15.00
C GLY A 398 -55.65 -34.70 13.49
N PRO A 399 -55.25 -35.80 12.83
CA PRO A 399 -54.62 -35.76 11.50
C PRO A 399 -55.58 -36.10 10.34
N SER A 400 -55.20 -35.64 9.14
CA SER A 400 -55.27 -36.34 7.84
C SER A 400 -55.77 -35.48 6.67
N GLN A 401 -55.03 -35.59 5.57
CA GLN A 401 -55.46 -35.53 4.16
C GLN A 401 -56.09 -34.25 3.60
N ALA A 402 -55.38 -33.60 2.67
CA ALA A 402 -55.69 -33.64 1.23
C ALA A 402 -55.03 -32.45 0.51
N ASN A 403 -54.27 -32.75 -0.54
CA ASN A 403 -53.71 -31.76 -1.47
C ASN A 403 -54.83 -31.07 -2.28
N PRO A 404 -54.75 -29.75 -2.52
CA PRO A 404 -55.34 -29.13 -3.69
C PRO A 404 -54.27 -28.87 -4.79
N PRO A 405 -54.68 -28.79 -6.07
CA PRO A 405 -53.77 -28.74 -7.21
C PRO A 405 -53.13 -27.37 -7.41
N ASN A 406 -51.89 -27.41 -7.90
CA ASN A 406 -51.10 -26.30 -8.43
C ASN A 406 -51.92 -25.41 -9.38
N ALA A 407 -51.99 -24.12 -9.05
CA ALA A 407 -52.17 -23.06 -10.03
C ALA A 407 -50.81 -22.40 -10.27
N ASP A 408 -50.28 -22.55 -11.47
CA ASP A 408 -49.00 -21.96 -11.90
C ASP A 408 -49.08 -20.43 -11.87
N PRO A 409 -48.11 -19.72 -11.24
CA PRO A 409 -47.96 -18.29 -11.44
C PRO A 409 -47.38 -18.03 -12.85
N PRO A 410 -47.74 -16.92 -13.52
CA PRO A 410 -47.31 -16.62 -14.87
C PRO A 410 -45.78 -16.53 -14.93
N SER A 411 -45.19 -17.37 -15.79
CA SER A 411 -43.77 -17.35 -16.10
C SER A 411 -43.42 -16.00 -16.75
N ASN A 412 -42.95 -15.07 -15.95
CA ASN A 412 -42.23 -13.91 -16.47
C ASN A 412 -40.92 -14.45 -17.05
N ALA A 413 -40.81 -14.37 -18.38
CA ALA A 413 -39.70 -14.88 -19.16
C ALA A 413 -38.37 -14.45 -18.55
N THR A 414 -37.69 -15.43 -17.99
CA THR A 414 -36.33 -15.35 -17.46
C THR A 414 -35.43 -15.12 -18.66
N ALA A 415 -35.04 -13.87 -18.90
CA ALA A 415 -33.87 -13.58 -19.71
C ALA A 415 -32.71 -14.33 -19.06
N LYS A 416 -32.21 -15.37 -19.74
CA LYS A 416 -30.99 -16.07 -19.32
C LYS A 416 -29.89 -15.01 -19.15
N PRO A 417 -29.25 -14.89 -17.98
CA PRO A 417 -28.11 -14.01 -17.85
C PRO A 417 -27.08 -14.41 -18.89
N ALA A 418 -26.57 -13.43 -19.65
CA ALA A 418 -25.59 -13.69 -20.69
C ALA A 418 -24.37 -14.41 -20.07
N PRO A 419 -23.85 -15.48 -20.70
CA PRO A 419 -22.63 -16.13 -20.25
C PRO A 419 -21.48 -15.12 -20.35
N GLY A 420 -21.02 -14.59 -19.22
CA GLY A 420 -19.98 -13.56 -19.18
C GLY A 420 -20.08 -12.59 -17.99
N ASP A 421 -21.22 -12.51 -17.30
CA ASP A 421 -21.41 -11.58 -16.18
C ASP A 421 -21.02 -12.20 -14.81
N VAL A 422 -19.93 -12.96 -14.79
CA VAL A 422 -19.39 -13.67 -13.61
C VAL A 422 -18.34 -12.78 -12.93
N LEU A 423 -18.77 -11.71 -12.27
CA LEU A 423 -17.88 -10.87 -11.46
C LEU A 423 -18.53 -10.56 -10.10
N SER A 424 -18.55 -11.57 -9.23
CA SER A 424 -18.80 -11.38 -7.81
C SER A 424 -17.46 -11.19 -7.13
N GLY A 425 -17.28 -10.06 -6.44
CA GLY A 425 -16.24 -9.96 -5.44
C GLY A 425 -16.35 -11.11 -4.42
N PRO A 426 -15.27 -11.45 -3.72
CA PRO A 426 -15.29 -12.47 -2.67
C PRO A 426 -16.44 -12.19 -1.69
N LEU A 427 -17.45 -13.08 -1.67
CA LEU A 427 -18.57 -13.05 -0.73
C LEU A 427 -18.06 -13.48 0.64
N TRP A 428 -17.32 -12.61 1.31
CA TRP A 428 -16.80 -12.86 2.63
C TRP A 428 -17.76 -12.22 3.61
N ASN A 429 -18.77 -13.01 4.01
CA ASN A 429 -19.69 -12.61 5.07
C ASN A 429 -18.99 -12.55 6.43
N ASP A 430 -17.84 -13.21 6.57
CA ASP A 430 -17.07 -13.23 7.81
C ASP A 430 -15.83 -12.36 7.66
N ARG A 431 -15.83 -11.23 8.38
CA ARG A 431 -14.65 -10.38 8.55
C ARG A 431 -13.59 -11.18 9.32
N PHE A 432 -12.34 -11.14 8.87
CA PHE A 432 -11.24 -11.69 9.65
C PHE A 432 -11.16 -10.96 11.01
N PRO A 433 -10.92 -11.71 12.11
CA PRO A 433 -10.72 -11.07 13.41
C PRO A 433 -9.51 -10.14 13.34
N LEU A 434 -9.49 -9.07 14.13
CA LEU A 434 -8.30 -8.25 14.22
C LEU A 434 -7.13 -9.09 14.79
N PRO A 435 -5.87 -8.84 14.35
CA PRO A 435 -4.72 -9.43 15.03
C PRO A 435 -4.71 -9.02 16.51
N PRO A 436 -4.04 -9.77 17.41
CA PRO A 436 -4.02 -9.39 18.82
C PRO A 436 -3.37 -8.01 19.01
N PRO A 437 -3.93 -7.15 19.89
CA PRO A 437 -3.28 -5.89 20.26
C PRO A 437 -2.00 -6.16 21.08
N PRO A 438 -1.14 -5.15 21.27
CA PRO A 438 0.00 -5.26 22.16
C PRO A 438 -0.47 -5.52 23.60
N ALA A 439 0.40 -6.10 24.44
CA ALA A 439 0.05 -6.42 25.82
C ALA A 439 -0.37 -5.17 26.61
N ALA A 440 -1.37 -5.30 27.49
CA ALA A 440 -2.00 -4.21 28.24
C ALA A 440 -2.83 -3.20 27.40
N TYR A 441 -3.14 -3.54 26.15
CA TYR A 441 -3.98 -2.72 25.28
C TYR A 441 -5.12 -3.51 24.65
N ARG A 442 -6.10 -2.77 24.13
CA ARG A 442 -7.18 -3.31 23.30
C ARG A 442 -7.40 -2.44 22.07
N TRP A 443 -7.88 -3.07 21.00
CA TRP A 443 -8.34 -2.35 19.82
C TRP A 443 -9.61 -1.58 20.13
N ARG A 444 -9.58 -0.27 19.90
CA ARG A 444 -10.78 0.58 19.92
C ARG A 444 -11.04 1.10 18.52
N ARG A 445 -12.23 0.82 17.98
CA ARG A 445 -12.69 1.41 16.72
C ARG A 445 -12.96 2.90 16.95
N ILE A 446 -12.36 3.77 16.13
CA ILE A 446 -12.54 5.23 16.25
C ILE A 446 -13.49 5.81 15.20
N THR A 447 -13.75 5.09 14.09
CA THR A 447 -14.82 5.48 13.16
C THR A 447 -16.19 5.08 13.69
N HIS A 448 -17.19 5.94 13.52
CA HIS A 448 -18.57 5.59 13.89
C HIS A 448 -19.06 4.32 13.12
N PRO A 449 -19.97 3.52 13.71
CA PRO A 449 -20.62 2.42 13.00
C PRO A 449 -21.26 2.89 11.69
N GLY A 450 -21.07 2.12 10.62
CA GLY A 450 -21.58 2.49 9.28
C GLY A 450 -20.78 3.57 8.56
N PHE A 451 -19.58 3.92 9.04
CA PHE A 451 -18.64 4.80 8.37
C PHE A 451 -17.26 4.13 8.20
N GLU A 452 -16.59 4.49 7.11
CA GLU A 452 -15.23 4.10 6.76
C GLU A 452 -14.42 5.33 6.33
N ALA A 453 -13.11 5.31 6.57
CA ALA A 453 -12.18 6.31 6.10
C ALA A 453 -11.60 5.90 4.74
N VAL A 454 -11.37 6.89 3.88
CA VAL A 454 -10.68 6.74 2.59
C VAL A 454 -9.41 7.57 2.67
N VAL A 455 -8.24 6.95 2.60
CA VAL A 455 -6.93 7.61 2.71
C VAL A 455 -6.08 7.37 1.46
N SER A 456 -5.29 8.36 1.06
CA SER A 456 -4.23 8.19 0.04
C SER A 456 -3.18 7.18 0.51
N LEU A 457 -2.65 6.38 -0.41
CA LEU A 457 -1.65 5.35 -0.07
C LEU A 457 -0.40 5.88 0.64
N PRO A 458 0.15 7.07 0.32
CA PRO A 458 1.29 7.63 1.06
C PRO A 458 1.05 7.86 2.56
N VAL A 459 -0.19 7.82 3.03
CA VAL A 459 -0.54 7.88 4.46
C VAL A 459 -0.28 6.54 5.17
N LEU A 460 -0.17 5.43 4.43
CA LEU A 460 0.15 4.12 5.00
C LEU A 460 1.64 4.06 5.38
N SER A 461 1.92 3.59 6.59
CA SER A 461 3.28 3.31 7.06
C SER A 461 3.72 1.89 6.69
N GLY A 462 2.81 0.93 6.80
CA GLY A 462 3.06 -0.49 6.52
C GLY A 462 2.10 -1.38 7.30
N ARG A 463 2.35 -2.69 7.32
CA ARG A 463 1.54 -3.64 8.09
C ARG A 463 1.78 -3.52 9.59
N TYR A 464 0.78 -3.84 10.40
CA TYR A 464 0.96 -4.05 11.85
C TYR A 464 1.59 -5.41 12.14
N TYR A 465 2.57 -5.44 13.05
CA TYR A 465 3.37 -6.61 13.38
C TYR A 465 3.10 -7.07 14.83
N PRO A 466 2.09 -7.94 15.07
CA PRO A 466 1.66 -8.28 16.42
C PRO A 466 2.72 -9.04 17.22
N GLY A 467 3.05 -8.53 18.42
CA GLY A 467 3.99 -9.15 19.34
C GLY A 467 5.41 -9.20 18.81
N ILE A 468 5.81 -8.22 18.00
CA ILE A 468 7.19 -8.05 17.53
C ILE A 468 8.12 -7.77 18.72
N LEU A 469 7.66 -7.03 19.74
CA LEU A 469 8.47 -6.76 20.95
C LEU A 469 8.71 -8.02 21.81
N GLN A 470 7.90 -9.06 21.63
CA GLN A 470 8.04 -10.34 22.33
C GLN A 470 8.97 -11.31 21.57
N HIS A 471 9.53 -10.89 20.44
CA HIS A 471 10.37 -11.76 19.62
C HIS A 471 11.73 -12.00 20.29
N PRO A 472 12.16 -13.26 20.48
CA PRO A 472 13.41 -13.55 21.19
C PRO A 472 14.67 -12.92 20.59
N LEU A 473 14.73 -12.79 19.26
CA LEU A 473 15.87 -12.17 18.57
C LEU A 473 15.94 -10.64 18.75
N LEU A 474 14.88 -10.01 19.25
CA LEU A 474 14.83 -8.56 19.49
C LEU A 474 15.00 -8.22 20.97
N ARG A 475 15.24 -9.22 21.84
CA ARG A 475 15.29 -9.00 23.29
C ARG A 475 16.37 -8.00 23.68
N ASP A 476 17.59 -8.20 23.22
CA ASP A 476 18.74 -7.36 23.60
C ASP A 476 18.53 -5.91 23.12
N GLU A 477 17.99 -5.75 21.91
CA GLU A 477 17.63 -4.44 21.36
C GLU A 477 16.48 -3.79 22.14
N MET A 478 15.53 -4.58 22.63
CA MET A 478 14.45 -4.07 23.49
C MET A 478 14.93 -3.66 24.87
N GLU A 479 15.85 -4.40 25.47
CA GLU A 479 16.50 -4.00 26.72
C GLU A 479 17.25 -2.68 26.54
N ARG A 480 17.94 -2.50 25.40
CA ARG A 480 18.61 -1.25 25.03
C ARG A 480 17.62 -0.09 24.91
N VAL A 481 16.58 -0.23 24.09
CA VAL A 481 15.53 0.79 23.88
C VAL A 481 14.84 1.18 25.18
N MET A 482 14.51 0.20 26.03
CA MET A 482 13.89 0.47 27.34
C MET A 482 14.84 1.20 28.30
N SER A 483 16.16 0.93 28.22
CA SER A 483 17.16 1.59 29.07
C SER A 483 17.43 3.04 28.66
N GLU A 484 17.42 3.33 27.35
CA GLU A 484 17.65 4.67 26.80
C GLU A 484 16.40 5.57 26.89
N MET A 485 15.24 4.99 27.21
CA MET A 485 13.94 5.67 27.17
C MET A 485 13.65 6.34 25.82
N ASP A 486 14.18 5.77 24.73
CA ASP A 486 14.01 6.32 23.39
C ASP A 486 12.62 5.98 22.85
N ALA A 487 11.71 6.94 23.01
CA ALA A 487 10.35 6.87 22.48
C ALA A 487 10.30 6.87 20.94
N ALA A 488 11.40 7.19 20.25
CA ALA A 488 11.48 7.17 18.78
C ALA A 488 11.93 5.81 18.22
N SER A 489 12.02 4.76 19.05
CA SER A 489 12.46 3.44 18.58
C SER A 489 11.54 2.89 17.47
N PRO A 490 12.12 2.52 16.32
CA PRO A 490 11.40 1.86 15.23
C PRO A 490 10.58 0.64 15.68
N LEU A 491 11.07 -0.12 16.66
CA LEU A 491 10.39 -1.32 17.14
C LEU A 491 9.07 -0.98 17.84
N LEU A 492 9.03 0.11 18.63
CA LEU A 492 7.81 0.59 19.28
C LEU A 492 6.78 1.05 18.25
N GLU A 493 7.24 1.65 17.15
CA GLU A 493 6.37 2.01 16.02
C GLU A 493 5.82 0.78 15.31
N LEU A 494 6.62 -0.30 15.19
CA LEU A 494 6.18 -1.52 14.51
C LEU A 494 5.01 -2.22 15.24
N GLU A 495 5.07 -2.22 16.58
CA GLU A 495 4.00 -2.65 17.49
C GLU A 495 2.92 -1.55 17.66
N GLY A 496 3.18 -0.34 17.17
CA GLY A 496 2.28 0.82 17.16
C GLY A 496 2.03 1.46 18.52
N LEU A 497 2.95 1.27 19.47
CA LEU A 497 2.99 1.98 20.75
C LEU A 497 3.34 3.46 20.59
N THR A 498 4.00 3.82 19.49
CA THR A 498 4.37 5.17 19.09
C THR A 498 3.88 5.43 17.66
N SER A 499 3.90 6.68 17.19
CA SER A 499 3.46 7.03 15.83
C SER A 499 4.35 6.39 14.77
N ALA A 500 3.77 5.73 13.76
CA ALA A 500 4.52 4.99 12.76
C ALA A 500 5.17 5.84 11.65
N PHE A 501 5.73 7.00 12.01
CA PHE A 501 6.31 7.93 11.05
C PHE A 501 7.71 7.52 10.62
N SER A 502 8.56 7.06 11.55
CA SER A 502 9.98 6.77 11.28
C SER A 502 10.18 5.43 10.55
N CYS A 503 9.24 4.48 10.72
CA CYS A 503 9.24 3.16 10.06
C CYS A 503 8.42 3.12 8.78
N ALA A 504 8.10 4.27 8.22
CA ALA A 504 7.14 4.34 7.15
C ALA A 504 7.79 4.06 5.79
N LEU A 505 7.22 3.12 5.03
CA LEU A 505 7.58 2.94 3.63
C LEU A 505 6.97 4.08 2.79
N GLU A 506 7.73 4.59 1.83
CA GLU A 506 7.30 5.71 0.97
C GLU A 506 7.26 5.37 -0.54
N PRO A 507 6.55 4.32 -0.98
CA PRO A 507 6.44 4.07 -2.40
C PRO A 507 5.56 5.10 -3.10
N PHE A 508 6.15 5.79 -4.06
CA PHE A 508 5.49 6.82 -4.88
C PHE A 508 5.44 6.47 -6.37
N LYS A 509 6.14 5.42 -6.82
CA LYS A 509 6.19 4.98 -8.22
C LYS A 509 5.24 3.82 -8.48
N PHE A 510 4.14 4.08 -9.18
CA PHE A 510 3.21 3.06 -9.63
C PHE A 510 3.82 2.13 -10.69
N LYS A 511 3.58 0.82 -10.56
CA LYS A 511 3.79 -0.19 -11.59
C LYS A 511 2.55 -1.07 -11.72
N GLN A 512 2.28 -1.54 -12.94
CA GLN A 512 1.05 -2.29 -13.21
C GLN A 512 1.16 -3.75 -12.77
N VAL A 513 2.36 -4.35 -12.88
CA VAL A 513 2.63 -5.74 -12.50
C VAL A 513 3.90 -5.84 -11.67
N ARG A 514 3.98 -6.84 -10.79
CA ARG A 514 5.05 -6.97 -9.79
C ARG A 514 6.42 -7.15 -10.46
N GLU A 515 6.48 -7.86 -11.58
CA GLU A 515 7.71 -8.06 -12.35
C GLU A 515 8.30 -6.73 -12.84
N GLN A 516 7.46 -5.80 -13.28
CA GLN A 516 7.91 -4.45 -13.68
C GLN A 516 8.43 -3.65 -12.49
N GLN A 517 7.82 -3.82 -11.31
CA GLN A 517 8.33 -3.26 -10.06
C GLN A 517 9.72 -3.82 -9.73
N LEU A 518 9.89 -5.14 -9.77
CA LEU A 518 11.16 -5.78 -9.45
C LEU A 518 12.27 -5.35 -10.42
N VAL A 519 11.99 -5.34 -11.73
CA VAL A 519 12.95 -4.90 -12.75
C VAL A 519 13.33 -3.42 -12.57
N ALA A 520 12.34 -2.55 -12.28
CA ALA A 520 12.62 -1.14 -12.07
C ALA A 520 13.44 -0.88 -10.80
N ALA A 521 13.16 -1.61 -9.72
CA ALA A 521 13.91 -1.49 -8.47
C ALA A 521 15.36 -2.01 -8.61
N ASP A 522 15.57 -3.15 -9.28
CA ASP A 522 16.94 -3.64 -9.60
C ASP A 522 17.70 -2.62 -10.48
N GLN A 523 17.02 -2.00 -11.44
CA GLN A 523 17.64 -0.96 -12.25
C GLN A 523 18.10 0.23 -11.38
N VAL A 524 17.23 0.75 -10.50
CA VAL A 524 17.59 1.88 -9.63
C VAL A 524 18.71 1.48 -8.66
N ALA A 525 18.65 0.28 -8.06
CA ALA A 525 19.71 -0.21 -7.18
C ALA A 525 21.07 -0.27 -7.88
N ARG A 526 21.10 -0.68 -9.16
CA ARG A 526 22.34 -0.66 -9.96
C ARG A 526 22.82 0.74 -10.29
N GLU A 527 21.91 1.69 -10.50
CA GLU A 527 22.26 3.10 -10.73
C GLU A 527 22.87 3.70 -9.47
N VAL A 528 22.30 3.45 -8.28
CA VAL A 528 22.84 3.87 -6.98
C VAL A 528 24.19 3.22 -6.68
N LEU A 529 24.34 1.92 -6.91
CA LEU A 529 25.64 1.24 -6.74
C LEU A 529 26.70 1.76 -7.72
N ALA A 530 26.29 2.18 -8.93
CA ALA A 530 27.22 2.78 -9.88
C ALA A 530 27.66 4.18 -9.44
N SER A 531 26.79 4.99 -8.83
CA SER A 531 27.16 6.32 -8.35
C SER A 531 28.13 6.25 -7.16
N TYR A 532 27.96 5.30 -6.25
CA TYR A 532 28.92 5.10 -5.15
C TYR A 532 30.33 4.75 -5.64
N GLY A 533 30.44 3.93 -6.69
CA GLY A 533 31.75 3.62 -7.27
C GLY A 533 32.39 4.82 -7.99
N GLU A 534 31.58 5.71 -8.57
CA GLU A 534 32.07 6.95 -9.18
C GLU A 534 32.52 7.96 -8.11
N GLU A 535 31.79 8.08 -6.98
CA GLU A 535 32.18 8.92 -5.83
C GLU A 535 33.47 8.42 -5.16
N GLU A 536 33.64 7.11 -4.98
CA GLU A 536 34.85 6.52 -4.40
C GLU A 536 36.07 6.72 -5.31
N GLU A 537 35.91 6.58 -6.64
CA GLU A 537 36.97 6.88 -7.62
C GLU A 537 37.36 8.38 -7.58
N GLU A 538 36.39 9.30 -7.46
CA GLU A 538 36.66 10.74 -7.34
C GLU A 538 37.35 11.10 -6.01
N GLU A 539 37.00 10.45 -4.90
CA GLU A 539 37.67 10.64 -3.60
C GLU A 539 39.11 10.09 -3.60
N GLU A 540 39.35 8.95 -4.25
CA GLU A 540 40.69 8.39 -4.42
C GLU A 540 41.57 9.26 -5.32
N GLU A 541 41.04 9.75 -6.45
CA GLU A 541 41.75 10.69 -7.34
C GLU A 541 42.05 12.03 -6.64
N GLY A 542 41.09 12.53 -5.85
CA GLY A 542 41.27 13.75 -5.04
C GLY A 542 42.37 13.60 -4.00
N ASN A 543 42.37 12.50 -3.24
CA ASN A 543 43.39 12.22 -2.22
C ASN A 543 44.77 11.95 -2.84
N ALA A 544 44.83 11.29 -4.01
CA ALA A 544 46.10 11.04 -4.69
C ALA A 544 46.80 12.33 -5.14
N MET A 545 46.03 13.38 -5.47
CA MET A 545 46.57 14.68 -5.86
C MET A 545 47.07 15.53 -4.67
N GLU A 546 46.67 15.22 -3.43
CA GLU A 546 47.04 16.02 -2.25
C GLU A 546 48.40 15.62 -1.63
N VAL A 547 48.95 14.44 -1.97
CA VAL A 547 50.16 13.89 -1.31
C VAL A 547 51.47 14.45 -1.88
N ASP A 548 51.48 15.05 -3.07
CA ASP A 548 52.72 15.47 -3.75
C ASP A 548 53.20 16.89 -3.38
N GLU A 549 52.50 17.66 -2.52
CA GLU A 549 52.86 19.06 -2.22
C GLU A 549 53.66 19.28 -0.92
N VAL A 550 54.07 18.22 -0.20
CA VAL A 550 54.79 18.35 1.10
C VAL A 550 56.29 17.99 1.03
N GLY A 551 56.85 17.85 -0.17
CA GLY A 551 58.26 17.50 -0.35
C GLY A 551 59.09 18.63 -0.95
N ASP A 552 59.43 19.64 -0.15
CA ASP A 552 60.70 20.40 -0.24
C ASP A 552 60.73 21.51 0.84
N VAL A 553 60.60 21.11 2.12
CA VAL A 553 61.07 21.98 3.22
C VAL A 553 62.57 21.77 3.33
N GLU A 554 63.34 22.68 2.73
CA GLU A 554 64.78 22.78 2.90
C GLU A 554 65.14 22.68 4.40
N MET A 555 65.79 21.57 4.79
CA MET A 555 66.51 21.52 6.07
C MET A 555 67.73 22.42 5.96
N GLY A 556 67.53 23.72 6.19
CA GLY A 556 68.58 24.72 6.26
C GLY A 556 69.55 24.43 7.40
N ASP A 557 70.83 24.37 7.02
CA ASP A 557 72.02 24.18 7.86
C ASP A 557 71.96 24.86 9.23
N ALA A 558 71.96 24.05 10.29
CA ALA A 558 72.38 24.49 11.61
C ALA A 558 73.92 24.45 11.65
N GLY A 559 74.55 25.57 11.28
CA GLY A 559 75.97 25.83 11.48
C GLY A 559 76.29 26.23 12.94
N PRO A 560 77.54 25.99 13.39
CA PRO A 560 77.97 25.97 14.81
C PRO A 560 78.10 27.33 15.51
#